data_AF-A0AAV7RCS8-F1
#
_entry.id   AF-A0AAV7RCS8-F1
#
_cell.length_a   1.000
_cell.length_b   1.000
_cell.length_c   1.000
_cell.angle_alpha   90.00
_cell.angle_beta   90.00
_cell.angle_gamma   90.00
#
_symmetry.space_group_name_H-M   'P 1'
#
loop_
_entity.id
_entity.type
_entity.pdbx_description
1 polymer ?
#
loop_
_entity_poly.entity_id
_entity_poly.type
_entity_poly.pdbx_seq_one_letter_code
_entity_poly.pdbx_strand_id
1 'polypeptide(L)'
;MEGPLPEEQKGKYIPRELLPPLLKHFKVNMDFPADEVPDTSDTSSGSLLHQFQSSVPVDVPIHPCIQEVIKPEWRDPDKILLPRFMAKLYPLQDMTQVLPDSVPIDSFVASLVGHMSLAEDAVIQDVVDKKVDVSLKKAYSGTHLALRAGIYRTYVAQSLLSDLKSLNGPLDGSSDCAGLMSLIECQVEFLLDISFDVVRVSALAGGACVSARRNLVLRDWKTDAAQRASALRLPFQGNVLFGTELEEKLPKLFKEKKHSYSFHSTLGDHRLFCRKCPIQAPSRPFCFRPGYSPYSNVGDEDGGTWG
;
A
#
# COMPACT_ATOMS: atom_id res chain seq x y z
N MET A 1 -33.80 -9.47 -2.43
CA MET A 1 -34.11 -8.03 -2.35
C MET A 1 -32.88 -7.35 -1.79
N GLU A 2 -31.94 -6.99 -2.66
CA GLU A 2 -30.83 -6.12 -2.28
C GLU A 2 -31.30 -4.69 -2.52
N GLY A 3 -31.48 -3.94 -1.43
CA GLY A 3 -31.76 -2.51 -1.52
C GLY A 3 -30.52 -1.77 -2.05
N PRO A 4 -30.70 -0.68 -2.83
CA PRO A 4 -29.57 0.12 -3.28
C PRO A 4 -28.84 0.73 -2.07
N LEU A 5 -27.51 0.67 -2.10
CA LEU A 5 -26.64 1.36 -1.14
C LEU A 5 -26.98 2.87 -1.12
N PRO A 6 -27.15 3.49 0.06
CA PRO A 6 -27.51 4.91 0.15
C PRO A 6 -26.41 5.81 -0.43
N GLU A 7 -26.80 6.71 -1.35
CA GLU A 7 -25.95 7.71 -2.03
C GLU A 7 -25.27 8.74 -1.10
N GLU A 8 -25.45 8.67 0.22
CA GLU A 8 -24.92 9.65 1.18
C GLU A 8 -23.46 9.44 1.58
N GLN A 9 -22.78 8.39 1.09
CA GLN A 9 -21.36 8.14 1.39
C GLN A 9 -20.37 8.88 0.48
N LYS A 10 -20.73 10.06 -0.06
CA LYS A 10 -19.69 10.98 -0.55
C LYS A 10 -18.87 11.43 0.65
N GLY A 11 -17.70 10.82 0.83
CA GLY A 11 -16.78 11.07 1.93
C GLY A 11 -16.66 12.55 2.21
N LYS A 12 -17.25 13.00 3.33
CA LYS A 12 -17.00 14.34 3.86
C LYS A 12 -15.55 14.34 4.35
N TYR A 13 -14.64 14.71 3.46
CA TYR A 13 -13.26 14.97 3.84
C TYR A 13 -13.24 16.09 4.88
N ILE A 14 -12.33 15.99 5.83
CA ILE A 14 -12.12 17.04 6.82
C ILE A 14 -11.80 18.34 6.06
N PRO A 15 -12.55 19.44 6.29
CA PRO A 15 -12.22 20.74 5.73
C PRO A 15 -10.76 21.07 5.99
N ARG A 16 -10.03 21.47 4.95
CA ARG A 16 -8.58 21.70 5.01
C ARG A 16 -8.17 22.70 6.11
N GLU A 17 -9.04 23.66 6.42
CA GLU A 17 -8.86 24.65 7.48
C GLU A 17 -8.73 24.02 8.88
N LEU A 18 -9.27 22.82 9.09
CA LEU A 18 -9.16 22.09 10.35
C LEU A 18 -7.89 21.24 10.45
N LEU A 19 -7.13 21.09 9.35
CA LEU A 19 -5.91 20.28 9.34
C LEU A 19 -4.77 20.93 10.16
N PRO A 20 -4.45 22.23 10.04
CA PRO A 20 -3.41 22.85 10.86
C PRO A 20 -3.70 22.81 12.37
N PRO A 21 -4.93 23.14 12.86
CA PRO A 21 -5.28 22.97 14.28
C PRO A 21 -5.15 21.52 14.75
N LEU A 22 -5.58 20.55 13.94
CA LEU A 22 -5.48 19.13 14.26
C LEU A 22 -4.01 18.67 14.34
N LEU A 23 -3.17 19.12 13.41
CA LEU A 23 -1.74 18.81 13.41
C LEU A 23 -1.02 19.46 14.59
N LYS A 24 -1.40 20.69 14.97
CA LYS A 24 -0.90 21.33 16.19
C LYS A 24 -1.26 20.51 17.42
N HIS A 25 -2.52 20.09 17.55
CA HIS A 25 -2.96 19.24 18.64
C HIS A 25 -2.23 17.89 18.67
N PHE A 26 -2.03 17.27 17.50
CA PHE A 26 -1.25 16.04 17.37
C PHE A 26 0.20 16.22 17.81
N LYS A 27 0.87 17.31 17.38
CA LYS A 27 2.25 17.62 17.78
C LYS A 27 2.39 17.78 19.29
N VAL A 28 1.43 18.47 19.93
CA VAL A 28 1.40 18.67 21.38
C VAL A 28 1.19 17.35 22.13
N ASN A 29 0.23 16.54 21.72
CA ASN A 29 -0.13 15.32 22.46
C ASN A 29 0.85 14.16 22.25
N MET A 30 1.62 14.18 21.18
CA MET A 30 2.60 13.14 20.84
C MET A 30 4.04 13.60 21.09
N ASP A 31 4.23 14.67 21.87
CA ASP A 31 5.53 15.23 22.27
C ASP A 31 6.51 15.44 21.10
N PHE A 32 5.99 15.84 19.93
CA PHE A 32 6.86 16.19 18.81
C PHE A 32 7.58 17.51 19.09
N PRO A 33 8.84 17.66 18.66
CA PRO A 33 9.54 18.94 18.75
C PRO A 33 8.73 20.01 18.01
N ALA A 34 8.47 21.12 18.70
CA ALA A 34 7.66 22.20 18.17
C ALA A 34 8.44 22.96 17.07
N ASP A 35 8.24 22.58 15.82
CA ASP A 35 8.66 23.42 14.70
C ASP A 35 7.68 24.60 14.54
N GLU A 36 8.22 25.81 14.40
CA GLU A 36 7.47 27.04 14.10
C GLU A 36 6.68 26.86 12.79
N VAL A 37 5.34 26.82 12.88
CA VAL A 37 4.46 26.70 11.70
C VAL A 37 4.35 28.08 11.04
N PRO A 38 4.66 28.24 9.74
CA PRO A 38 4.44 29.51 9.05
C PRO A 38 2.95 29.72 8.77
N ASP A 39 2.47 30.93 9.05
CA ASP A 39 1.11 31.39 8.75
C ASP A 39 0.85 31.34 7.24
N THR A 40 -0.17 30.59 6.80
CA THR A 40 -0.63 30.63 5.41
C THR A 40 -2.10 31.01 5.35
N SER A 41 -2.37 32.30 5.32
CA SER A 41 -3.56 32.87 4.69
C SER A 41 -3.34 32.83 3.18
N ASP A 42 -4.14 32.06 2.44
CA ASP A 42 -4.66 32.46 1.12
C ASP A 42 -5.60 31.38 0.54
N THR A 43 -6.82 31.81 0.29
CA THR A 43 -7.95 31.02 -0.21
C THR A 43 -7.98 31.07 -1.73
N SER A 44 -7.85 29.93 -2.41
CA SER A 44 -8.26 29.83 -3.81
C SER A 44 -9.09 28.57 -4.05
N SER A 45 -10.36 28.80 -4.37
CA SER A 45 -11.39 27.83 -4.72
C SER A 45 -11.17 27.31 -6.15
N GLY A 46 -10.73 26.06 -6.29
CA GLY A 46 -10.63 25.38 -7.58
C GLY A 46 -10.41 23.88 -7.44
N SER A 47 -11.23 23.10 -8.18
CA SER A 47 -11.21 21.65 -8.50
C SER A 47 -10.33 20.67 -7.69
N LEU A 48 -10.93 19.54 -7.28
CA LEU A 48 -10.42 18.51 -6.34
C LEU A 48 -9.03 17.91 -6.64
N LEU A 49 -8.54 17.94 -7.89
CA LEU A 49 -7.19 17.49 -8.24
C LEU A 49 -6.12 18.59 -8.15
N HIS A 50 -6.54 19.87 -8.20
CA HIS A 50 -5.67 21.03 -8.03
C HIS A 50 -5.48 21.43 -6.57
N GLN A 51 -6.39 21.04 -5.67
CA GLN A 51 -6.27 21.31 -4.22
C GLN A 51 -5.06 20.66 -3.54
N PHE A 52 -4.48 19.61 -4.16
CA PHE A 52 -3.26 18.94 -3.69
C PHE A 52 -1.97 19.49 -4.32
N GLN A 53 -2.04 20.49 -5.21
CA GLN A 53 -0.87 20.88 -6.04
C GLN A 53 -0.22 22.23 -5.68
N SER A 54 -0.75 23.02 -4.74
CA SER A 54 -0.24 24.40 -4.55
C SER A 54 0.02 24.86 -3.12
N SER A 55 0.38 23.97 -2.18
CA SER A 55 0.85 24.40 -0.87
C SER A 55 2.08 23.64 -0.41
N VAL A 56 2.95 24.34 0.31
CA VAL A 56 4.09 23.78 1.04
C VAL A 56 3.61 22.50 1.76
N PRO A 57 4.26 21.34 1.52
CA PRO A 57 3.90 20.12 2.21
C PRO A 57 4.13 20.33 3.70
N VAL A 58 3.07 20.13 4.51
CA VAL A 58 3.22 20.09 5.96
C VAL A 58 3.77 18.70 6.28
N ASP A 59 5.09 18.63 6.46
CA ASP A 59 5.76 17.39 6.78
C ASP A 59 5.40 16.97 8.22
N VAL A 60 4.71 15.83 8.33
CA VAL A 60 4.44 15.20 9.63
C VAL A 60 5.59 14.23 9.91
N PRO A 61 6.41 14.48 10.95
CA PRO A 61 7.50 13.56 11.29
C PRO A 61 6.96 12.18 11.70
N ILE A 62 7.70 11.13 11.35
CA ILE A 62 7.38 9.77 11.78
C ILE A 62 7.73 9.63 13.25
N HIS A 63 6.71 9.40 14.09
CA HIS A 63 6.89 9.20 15.53
C HIS A 63 7.84 8.01 15.83
N PRO A 64 8.72 8.10 16.85
CA PRO A 64 9.62 7.01 17.22
C PRO A 64 8.91 5.66 17.46
N CYS A 65 7.71 5.67 18.05
CA CYS A 65 6.95 4.42 18.29
C CYS A 65 6.64 3.67 16.98
N ILE A 66 6.35 4.38 15.89
CA ILE A 66 6.10 3.79 14.57
C ILE A 66 7.41 3.23 14.01
N GLN A 67 8.52 3.94 14.20
CA GLN A 67 9.83 3.46 13.78
C GLN A 67 10.22 2.15 14.48
N GLU A 68 9.92 2.01 15.78
CA GLU A 68 10.19 0.79 16.54
C GLU A 68 9.33 -0.40 16.07
N VAL A 69 8.20 -0.16 15.40
CA VAL A 69 7.42 -1.21 14.74
C VAL A 69 8.01 -1.59 13.37
N ILE A 70 8.53 -0.61 12.62
CA ILE A 70 9.06 -0.82 11.26
C ILE A 70 10.46 -1.47 11.29
N LYS A 71 11.37 -0.96 12.13
CA LYS A 71 12.79 -1.37 12.16
C LYS A 71 12.99 -2.88 12.35
N PRO A 72 12.26 -3.60 13.24
CA PRO A 72 12.43 -5.04 13.40
C PRO A 72 12.07 -5.83 12.13
N GLU A 73 11.03 -5.40 11.41
CA GLU A 73 10.58 -6.05 10.17
C GLU A 73 11.59 -5.82 9.03
N TRP A 74 12.27 -4.66 9.02
CA TRP A 74 13.29 -4.33 8.01
C TRP A 74 14.69 -4.83 8.34
N ARG A 75 14.95 -5.21 9.60
CA ARG A 75 16.24 -5.80 10.00
C ARG A 75 16.53 -7.11 9.27
N ASP A 76 15.50 -7.91 9.01
CA ASP A 76 15.62 -9.16 8.25
C ASP A 76 14.48 -9.25 7.21
N PRO A 77 14.66 -8.66 6.02
CA PRO A 77 13.62 -8.64 4.99
C PRO A 77 13.27 -10.03 4.45
N ASP A 78 14.20 -11.00 4.59
CA ASP A 78 14.02 -12.38 4.13
C ASP A 78 13.18 -13.21 5.12
N LYS A 79 13.02 -12.76 6.37
CA LYS A 79 12.36 -13.50 7.44
C LYS A 79 10.92 -13.90 7.10
N ILE A 80 10.66 -15.20 6.93
CA ILE A 80 9.35 -15.73 6.54
C ILE A 80 8.46 -15.95 7.77
N LEU A 81 8.10 -14.87 8.49
CA LEU A 81 7.09 -14.97 9.55
C LEU A 81 5.95 -14.01 9.26
N LEU A 82 5.00 -14.42 8.42
CA LEU A 82 3.70 -13.74 8.43
C LEU A 82 3.00 -14.02 9.76
N PRO A 83 2.41 -13.00 10.40
CA PRO A 83 1.69 -13.20 11.65
C PRO A 83 0.38 -13.96 11.38
N ARG A 84 0.44 -15.30 11.41
CA ARG A 84 -0.73 -16.18 11.16
C ARG A 84 -1.89 -15.92 12.12
N PHE A 85 -1.60 -15.36 13.30
CA PHE A 85 -2.63 -15.00 14.28
C PHE A 85 -3.54 -13.87 13.78
N MET A 86 -3.08 -12.99 12.89
CA MET A 86 -3.89 -11.86 12.39
C MET A 86 -5.07 -12.34 11.55
N ALA A 87 -4.95 -13.48 10.87
CA ALA A 87 -6.09 -14.10 10.18
C ALA A 87 -7.21 -14.51 11.16
N LYS A 88 -6.86 -14.79 12.43
CA LYS A 88 -7.84 -15.07 13.50
C LYS A 88 -8.37 -13.82 14.17
N LEU A 89 -7.56 -12.76 14.28
CA LEU A 89 -7.98 -11.47 14.85
C LEU A 89 -8.95 -10.71 13.95
N TYR A 90 -8.80 -10.87 12.63
CA TYR A 90 -9.61 -10.15 11.64
C TYR A 90 -10.40 -11.12 10.73
N PRO A 91 -11.38 -11.86 11.28
CA PRO A 91 -12.13 -12.87 10.52
C PRO A 91 -13.16 -12.23 9.59
N LEU A 92 -12.85 -12.14 8.30
CA LEU A 92 -13.81 -11.67 7.30
C LEU A 92 -14.46 -12.83 6.54
N GLN A 93 -15.79 -12.76 6.41
CA GLN A 93 -16.55 -13.63 5.51
C GLN A 93 -16.34 -13.16 4.05
N ASP A 94 -16.38 -14.09 3.10
CA ASP A 94 -16.36 -13.85 1.64
C ASP A 94 -15.18 -13.06 1.04
N MET A 95 -14.16 -12.74 1.84
CA MET A 95 -12.95 -12.08 1.32
C MET A 95 -12.24 -12.89 0.25
N THR A 96 -12.42 -14.22 0.21
CA THR A 96 -11.82 -15.07 -0.82
C THR A 96 -12.31 -14.73 -2.23
N GLN A 97 -13.50 -14.14 -2.37
CA GLN A 97 -14.07 -13.75 -3.67
C GLN A 97 -13.53 -12.39 -4.15
N VAL A 98 -13.30 -11.45 -3.22
CA VAL A 98 -12.83 -10.09 -3.54
C VAL A 98 -11.31 -10.00 -3.52
N LEU A 99 -10.66 -10.74 -2.63
CA LEU A 99 -9.23 -10.70 -2.39
C LEU A 99 -8.73 -12.10 -1.97
N PRO A 100 -8.36 -12.97 -2.92
CA PRO A 100 -7.92 -14.32 -2.60
C PRO A 100 -6.60 -14.30 -1.81
N ASP A 101 -6.37 -15.29 -0.93
CA ASP A 101 -5.15 -15.39 -0.10
C ASP A 101 -3.87 -15.54 -0.95
N SER A 102 -4.01 -16.01 -2.19
CA SER A 102 -2.97 -16.05 -3.21
C SER A 102 -3.57 -15.79 -4.58
N VAL A 103 -2.86 -15.08 -5.46
CA VAL A 103 -3.26 -14.92 -6.86
C VAL A 103 -2.79 -16.13 -7.67
N PRO A 104 -3.67 -17.01 -8.15
CA PRO A 104 -3.27 -18.13 -8.99
C PRO A 104 -2.81 -17.63 -10.37
N ILE A 105 -1.92 -18.38 -11.00
CA ILE A 105 -1.56 -18.18 -12.41
C ILE A 105 -2.62 -18.88 -13.27
N ASP A 106 -3.04 -18.24 -14.37
CA ASP A 106 -3.97 -18.84 -15.32
C ASP A 106 -3.43 -20.18 -15.86
N SER A 107 -4.28 -21.20 -15.91
CA SER A 107 -3.91 -22.56 -16.32
C SER A 107 -3.29 -22.62 -17.72
N PHE A 108 -3.80 -21.80 -18.65
CA PHE A 108 -3.25 -21.67 -20.00
C PHE A 108 -1.81 -21.10 -19.99
N VAL A 109 -1.58 -20.05 -19.19
CA VAL A 109 -0.24 -19.44 -19.07
C VAL A 109 0.71 -20.41 -18.40
N ALA A 110 0.28 -21.12 -17.35
CA ALA A 110 1.07 -22.14 -16.70
C ALA A 110 1.49 -23.27 -17.67
N SER A 111 0.56 -23.70 -18.54
CA SER A 111 0.85 -24.69 -19.59
C SER A 111 1.83 -24.16 -20.63
N LEU A 112 1.65 -22.91 -21.10
CA LEU A 112 2.52 -22.28 -22.09
C LEU A 112 3.96 -22.14 -21.57
N VAL A 113 4.14 -21.70 -20.32
CA VAL A 113 5.46 -21.58 -19.68
C VAL A 113 6.15 -22.94 -19.60
N GLY A 114 5.41 -24.01 -19.30
CA GLY A 114 5.94 -25.38 -19.28
C GLY A 114 6.52 -25.85 -20.61
N HIS A 115 6.01 -25.34 -21.74
CA HIS A 115 6.50 -25.69 -23.07
C HIS A 115 7.67 -24.83 -23.56
N MET A 116 7.96 -23.69 -22.94
CA MET A 116 8.97 -22.72 -23.40
C MET A 116 10.37 -22.90 -22.80
N SER A 117 10.55 -23.74 -21.79
CA SER A 117 11.83 -23.89 -21.07
C SER A 117 12.83 -24.78 -21.84
N LEU A 118 13.70 -24.18 -22.68
CA LEU A 118 14.66 -24.90 -23.54
C LEU A 118 16.15 -24.51 -23.35
N ALA A 119 16.59 -23.93 -22.23
CA ALA A 119 18.00 -23.50 -22.06
C ALA A 119 18.68 -24.04 -20.79
N GLU A 120 19.98 -24.40 -20.87
CA GLU A 120 20.78 -24.97 -19.78
C GLU A 120 21.17 -23.94 -18.69
N ASP A 121 21.37 -22.66 -19.05
CA ASP A 121 21.57 -21.56 -18.09
C ASP A 121 20.31 -21.24 -17.26
N ALA A 122 19.16 -21.84 -17.62
CA ALA A 122 17.89 -21.60 -16.95
C ALA A 122 17.86 -22.12 -15.51
N VAL A 123 18.69 -23.10 -15.13
CA VAL A 123 18.63 -23.71 -13.78
C VAL A 123 19.01 -22.73 -12.67
N ILE A 124 20.05 -21.91 -12.87
CA ILE A 124 20.47 -20.91 -11.87
C ILE A 124 19.50 -19.73 -11.86
N GLN A 125 19.00 -19.33 -13.04
CA GLN A 125 18.00 -18.28 -13.19
C GLN A 125 16.68 -18.68 -12.50
N ASP A 126 16.28 -19.95 -12.62
CA ASP A 126 15.10 -20.53 -11.97
C ASP A 126 15.20 -20.48 -10.43
N VAL A 127 16.38 -20.69 -9.83
CA VAL A 127 16.54 -20.55 -8.37
C VAL A 127 16.36 -19.11 -7.90
N VAL A 128 16.85 -18.13 -8.65
CA VAL A 128 16.68 -16.70 -8.32
C VAL A 128 15.24 -16.28 -8.53
N ASP A 129 14.64 -16.68 -9.65
CA ASP A 129 13.25 -16.36 -10.00
C ASP A 129 12.29 -16.98 -8.98
N LYS A 130 12.55 -18.20 -8.49
CA LYS A 130 11.83 -18.80 -7.36
C LYS A 130 11.93 -17.97 -6.08
N LYS A 131 13.10 -17.44 -5.74
CA LYS A 131 13.26 -16.57 -4.55
C LYS A 131 12.51 -15.25 -4.70
N VAL A 132 12.52 -14.67 -5.90
CA VAL A 132 11.75 -13.47 -6.23
C VAL A 132 10.25 -13.76 -6.10
N ASP A 133 9.76 -14.85 -6.69
CA ASP A 133 8.35 -15.27 -6.60
C ASP A 133 7.91 -15.50 -5.15
N VAL A 134 8.71 -16.21 -4.33
CA VAL A 134 8.43 -16.39 -2.90
C VAL A 134 8.33 -15.04 -2.17
N SER A 135 9.22 -14.11 -2.49
CA SER A 135 9.22 -12.76 -1.89
C SER A 135 8.00 -11.94 -2.32
N LEU A 136 7.58 -12.05 -3.59
CA LEU A 136 6.39 -11.37 -4.11
C LEU A 136 5.10 -11.96 -3.53
N LYS A 137 5.01 -13.28 -3.40
CA LYS A 137 3.90 -13.95 -2.70
C LYS A 137 3.81 -13.49 -1.24
N LYS A 138 4.95 -13.36 -0.55
CA LYS A 138 5.02 -12.82 0.81
C LYS A 138 4.54 -11.37 0.88
N ALA A 139 4.96 -10.51 -0.08
CA ALA A 139 4.51 -9.12 -0.16
C ALA A 139 2.99 -9.04 -0.38
N TYR A 140 2.45 -9.87 -1.26
CA TYR A 140 1.01 -9.98 -1.51
C TYR A 140 0.27 -10.41 -0.25
N SER A 141 0.68 -11.49 0.42
CA SER A 141 0.03 -11.94 1.65
C SER A 141 0.13 -10.92 2.79
N GLY A 142 1.23 -10.16 2.89
CA GLY A 142 1.35 -9.05 3.85
C GLY A 142 0.37 -7.90 3.56
N THR A 143 0.24 -7.54 2.28
CA THR A 143 -0.72 -6.52 1.82
C THR A 143 -2.16 -6.98 2.05
N HIS A 144 -2.43 -8.26 1.81
CA HIS A 144 -3.73 -8.88 2.08
C HIS A 144 -4.13 -8.77 3.56
N LEU A 145 -3.22 -9.07 4.48
CA LEU A 145 -3.46 -8.87 5.91
C LEU A 145 -3.67 -7.40 6.26
N ALA A 146 -2.92 -6.48 5.63
CA ALA A 146 -3.09 -5.04 5.82
C ALA A 146 -4.49 -4.58 5.40
N LEU A 147 -4.98 -5.09 4.27
CA LEU A 147 -6.32 -4.80 3.76
C LEU A 147 -7.40 -5.37 4.67
N ARG A 148 -7.25 -6.60 5.17
CA ARG A 148 -8.19 -7.18 6.17
C ARG A 148 -8.29 -6.30 7.42
N ALA A 149 -7.14 -5.94 8.00
CA ALA A 149 -7.09 -5.06 9.17
C ALA A 149 -7.65 -3.66 8.85
N GLY A 150 -7.39 -3.13 7.66
CA GLY A 150 -7.93 -1.85 7.18
C GLY A 150 -9.45 -1.83 7.02
N ILE A 151 -10.07 -2.94 6.61
CA ILE A 151 -11.52 -3.08 6.56
C ILE A 151 -12.11 -3.00 7.97
N TYR A 152 -11.57 -3.76 8.92
CA TYR A 152 -11.99 -3.68 10.33
C TYR A 152 -11.82 -2.27 10.90
N ARG A 153 -10.68 -1.64 10.63
CA ARG A 153 -10.42 -0.26 11.02
C ARG A 153 -11.52 0.68 10.51
N THR A 154 -11.98 0.48 9.29
CA THR A 154 -13.04 1.30 8.68
C THR A 154 -14.38 1.08 9.37
N TYR A 155 -14.75 -0.18 9.65
CA TYR A 155 -15.99 -0.50 10.38
C TYR A 155 -16.01 0.08 11.78
N VAL A 156 -14.92 -0.08 12.53
CA VAL A 156 -14.82 0.45 13.89
C VAL A 156 -14.84 1.98 13.88
N ALA A 157 -14.14 2.63 12.94
CA ALA A 157 -14.16 4.09 12.81
C ALA A 157 -15.56 4.63 12.46
N GLN A 158 -16.33 3.92 11.63
CA GLN A 158 -17.71 4.27 11.33
C GLN A 158 -18.62 4.10 12.54
N SER A 159 -18.48 3.00 13.29
CA SER A 159 -19.22 2.77 14.54
C SER A 159 -18.91 3.86 15.56
N LEU A 160 -17.63 4.14 15.80
CA LEU A 160 -17.17 5.20 16.70
C LEU A 160 -17.77 6.56 16.35
N LEU A 161 -17.80 6.93 15.06
CA LEU A 161 -18.41 8.18 14.63
C LEU A 161 -19.93 8.21 14.88
N SER A 162 -20.62 7.07 14.71
CA SER A 162 -22.04 6.95 15.02
C SER A 162 -22.30 7.12 16.53
N ASP A 163 -21.50 6.45 17.35
CA ASP A 163 -21.63 6.46 18.81
C ASP A 163 -21.33 7.86 19.39
N LEU A 164 -20.31 8.56 18.86
CA LEU A 164 -20.02 9.95 19.21
C LEU A 164 -21.13 10.93 18.80
N LYS A 165 -21.83 10.68 17.69
CA LYS A 165 -22.98 11.50 17.28
C LYS A 165 -24.17 11.27 18.22
N SER A 166 -24.40 10.03 18.63
CA SER A 166 -25.44 9.69 19.60
C SER A 166 -25.21 10.37 20.95
N LEU A 167 -23.95 10.48 21.39
CA LEU A 167 -23.59 11.21 22.61
C LEU A 167 -23.85 12.73 22.51
N ASN A 168 -23.63 13.32 21.32
CA ASN A 168 -23.89 14.74 21.07
C ASN A 168 -25.37 15.06 20.76
N GLY A 169 -26.25 14.05 20.71
CA GLY A 169 -27.68 14.21 20.49
C GLY A 169 -28.44 14.68 21.75
N PRO A 170 -29.77 14.91 21.66
CA PRO A 170 -30.59 15.18 22.83
C PRO A 170 -30.49 13.97 23.78
N LEU A 171 -29.96 14.19 24.98
CA LEU A 171 -29.87 13.16 26.00
C LEU A 171 -31.27 12.86 26.51
N ASP A 172 -31.92 11.86 25.92
CA ASP A 172 -33.08 11.25 26.55
C ASP A 172 -32.60 10.66 27.89
N GLY A 173 -33.20 11.09 29.00
CA GLY A 173 -32.74 10.82 30.38
C GLY A 173 -32.67 9.34 30.80
N SER A 174 -32.85 8.41 29.86
CA SER A 174 -32.71 6.96 30.01
C SER A 174 -31.48 6.36 29.31
N SER A 175 -30.68 7.17 28.59
CA SER A 175 -29.50 6.66 27.87
C SER A 175 -28.34 6.41 28.84
N ASP A 176 -27.82 5.18 28.85
CA ASP A 176 -26.63 4.79 29.62
C ASP A 176 -25.37 5.43 29.03
N CYS A 177 -25.17 6.71 29.37
CA CYS A 177 -24.04 7.51 28.90
C CYS A 177 -22.70 6.93 29.38
N ALA A 178 -22.68 6.30 30.55
CA ALA A 178 -21.46 5.68 31.09
C ALA A 178 -21.07 4.43 30.28
N GLY A 179 -22.04 3.58 29.95
CA GLY A 179 -21.83 2.42 29.06
C GLY A 179 -21.35 2.84 27.67
N LEU A 180 -21.94 3.88 27.09
CA LEU A 180 -21.55 4.39 25.77
C LEU A 180 -20.12 4.97 25.76
N MET A 181 -19.74 5.73 26.80
CA MET A 181 -18.37 6.24 26.93
C MET A 181 -17.34 5.12 27.07
N SER A 182 -17.63 4.09 27.87
CA SER A 182 -16.73 2.93 27.99
C SER A 182 -16.59 2.16 26.67
N LEU A 183 -17.67 2.05 25.89
CA LEU A 183 -17.64 1.45 24.57
C LEU A 183 -16.75 2.26 23.61
N ILE A 184 -16.88 3.59 23.62
CA ILE A 184 -16.07 4.51 22.81
C ILE A 184 -14.58 4.37 23.15
N GLU A 185 -14.22 4.29 24.44
CA GLU A 185 -12.83 4.07 24.88
C GLU A 185 -12.28 2.76 24.31
N CYS A 186 -13.03 1.66 24.44
CA CYS A 186 -12.66 0.36 23.89
C CYS A 186 -12.49 0.38 22.37
N GLN A 187 -13.37 1.08 21.64
CA GLN A 187 -13.26 1.25 20.19
C GLN A 187 -12.00 2.03 19.79
N VAL A 188 -11.63 3.07 20.54
CA VAL A 188 -10.42 3.87 20.28
C VAL A 188 -9.16 3.05 20.56
N GLU A 189 -9.11 2.30 21.66
CA GLU A 189 -8.01 1.38 21.97
C GLU A 189 -7.86 0.32 20.87
N PHE A 190 -8.96 -0.30 20.45
CA PHE A 190 -8.95 -1.29 19.38
C PHE A 190 -8.51 -0.69 18.03
N LEU A 191 -8.93 0.54 17.70
CA LEU A 191 -8.47 1.25 16.50
C LEU A 191 -6.97 1.53 16.52
N LEU A 192 -6.42 1.83 17.70
CA LEU A 192 -4.98 2.04 17.87
C LEU A 192 -4.21 0.74 17.62
N ASP A 193 -4.65 -0.37 18.22
CA ASP A 193 -4.06 -1.69 18.02
C ASP A 193 -4.09 -2.11 16.54
N ILE A 194 -5.24 -1.97 15.89
CA ILE A 194 -5.38 -2.26 14.45
C ILE A 194 -4.43 -1.38 13.62
N SER A 195 -4.27 -0.11 13.99
CA SER A 195 -3.40 0.82 13.26
C SER A 195 -1.94 0.38 13.35
N PHE A 196 -1.47 -0.07 14.52
CA PHE A 196 -0.12 -0.63 14.67
C PHE A 196 0.05 -1.94 13.88
N ASP A 197 -0.97 -2.79 13.90
CA ASP A 197 -0.98 -4.03 13.14
C ASP A 197 -0.88 -3.77 11.63
N VAL A 198 -1.64 -2.83 11.08
CA VAL A 198 -1.56 -2.40 9.67
C VAL A 198 -0.16 -1.89 9.33
N VAL A 199 0.45 -1.06 10.18
CA VAL A 199 1.82 -0.56 9.99
C VAL A 199 2.80 -1.73 9.96
N ARG A 200 2.70 -2.67 10.92
CA ARG A 200 3.58 -3.84 11.02
C ARG A 200 3.51 -4.71 9.76
N VAL A 201 2.31 -5.08 9.30
CA VAL A 201 2.19 -5.94 8.10
C VAL A 201 2.56 -5.20 6.82
N SER A 202 2.36 -3.89 6.76
CA SER A 202 2.83 -3.06 5.65
C SER A 202 4.35 -2.98 5.61
N ALA A 203 5.01 -2.85 6.77
CA ALA A 203 6.47 -2.90 6.88
C ALA A 203 7.02 -4.26 6.45
N LEU A 204 6.37 -5.35 6.86
CA LEU A 204 6.71 -6.72 6.44
C LEU A 204 6.56 -6.91 4.92
N ALA A 205 5.47 -6.44 4.33
CA ALA A 205 5.27 -6.47 2.88
C ALA A 205 6.34 -5.65 2.14
N GLY A 206 6.67 -4.46 2.67
CA GLY A 206 7.77 -3.64 2.17
C GLY A 206 9.12 -4.35 2.24
N GLY A 207 9.43 -5.03 3.35
CA GLY A 207 10.63 -5.86 3.50
C GLY A 207 10.69 -7.00 2.47
N ALA A 208 9.56 -7.65 2.20
CA ALA A 208 9.48 -8.68 1.17
C ALA A 208 9.74 -8.10 -0.25
N CYS A 209 9.19 -6.92 -0.56
CA CYS A 209 9.51 -6.21 -1.81
C CYS A 209 11.00 -5.85 -1.91
N VAL A 210 11.63 -5.44 -0.81
CA VAL A 210 13.08 -5.18 -0.75
C VAL A 210 13.86 -6.46 -1.05
N SER A 211 13.50 -7.58 -0.44
CA SER A 211 14.13 -8.89 -0.72
C SER A 211 14.01 -9.28 -2.20
N ALA A 212 12.82 -9.15 -2.78
CA ALA A 212 12.60 -9.39 -4.21
C ALA A 212 13.51 -8.51 -5.07
N ARG A 213 13.54 -7.20 -4.81
CA ARG A 213 14.39 -6.25 -5.53
C ARG A 213 15.88 -6.57 -5.38
N ARG A 214 16.34 -6.96 -4.20
CA ARG A 214 17.74 -7.35 -3.99
C ARG A 214 18.10 -8.60 -4.81
N ASN A 215 17.23 -9.61 -4.84
CA ASN A 215 17.44 -10.80 -5.66
C ASN A 215 17.50 -10.47 -7.16
N LEU A 216 16.66 -9.55 -7.64
CA LEU A 216 16.67 -9.07 -9.02
C LEU A 216 17.93 -8.27 -9.37
N VAL A 217 18.32 -7.31 -8.53
CA VAL A 217 19.52 -6.48 -8.78
C VAL A 217 20.79 -7.31 -8.79
N LEU A 218 20.87 -8.32 -7.91
CA LEU A 218 22.02 -9.22 -7.86
C LEU A 218 21.91 -10.41 -8.82
N ARG A 219 20.90 -10.47 -9.68
CA ARG A 219 20.66 -11.60 -10.59
C ARG A 219 21.87 -11.88 -11.48
N ASP A 220 22.39 -10.83 -12.11
CA ASP A 220 23.47 -10.90 -13.09
C ASP A 220 24.85 -10.70 -12.43
N TRP A 221 24.92 -10.74 -11.09
CA TRP A 221 26.15 -10.53 -10.35
C TRP A 221 27.05 -11.77 -10.41
N LYS A 222 28.14 -11.68 -11.19
CA LYS A 222 29.07 -12.79 -11.51
C LYS A 222 30.06 -13.17 -10.39
N THR A 223 29.88 -12.67 -9.17
CA THR A 223 30.79 -12.93 -8.04
C THR A 223 30.46 -14.22 -7.32
N ASP A 224 31.30 -14.58 -6.34
CA ASP A 224 31.09 -15.74 -5.47
C ASP A 224 29.69 -15.76 -4.83
N ALA A 225 29.06 -16.93 -4.83
CA ALA A 225 27.73 -17.16 -4.30
C ALA A 225 27.65 -16.83 -2.80
N ALA A 226 28.73 -17.01 -2.04
CA ALA A 226 28.79 -16.65 -0.63
C ALA A 226 28.71 -15.13 -0.41
N GLN A 227 29.38 -14.34 -1.25
CA GLN A 227 29.31 -12.87 -1.20
C GLN A 227 27.91 -12.38 -1.57
N ARG A 228 27.29 -12.97 -2.59
CA ARG A 228 25.91 -12.68 -2.96
C ARG A 228 24.94 -13.00 -1.82
N ALA A 229 25.07 -14.16 -1.19
CA ALA A 229 24.24 -14.55 -0.04
C ALA A 229 24.43 -13.61 1.15
N SER A 230 25.67 -13.16 1.41
CA SER A 230 25.98 -12.19 2.46
C SER A 230 25.34 -10.82 2.20
N ALA A 231 25.35 -10.36 0.95
CA ALA A 231 24.71 -9.09 0.56
C ALA A 231 23.19 -9.12 0.68
N LEU A 232 22.54 -10.25 0.36
CA LEU A 232 21.09 -10.40 0.49
C LEU A 232 20.61 -10.31 1.95
N ARG A 233 21.44 -10.79 2.89
CA ARG A 233 21.15 -10.83 4.34
C ARG A 233 21.41 -9.51 5.09
N LEU A 234 21.83 -8.46 4.40
CA LEU A 234 22.07 -7.16 5.05
C LEU A 234 20.77 -6.58 5.62
N PRO A 235 20.79 -5.91 6.77
CA PRO A 235 19.60 -5.21 7.25
C PRO A 235 19.19 -4.12 6.27
N PHE A 236 17.88 -3.84 6.16
CA PHE A 236 17.38 -2.73 5.37
C PHE A 236 17.15 -1.51 6.26
N GLN A 237 17.73 -0.36 5.87
CA GLN A 237 17.70 0.88 6.65
C GLN A 237 16.66 1.90 6.13
N GLY A 238 15.94 1.60 5.04
CA GLY A 238 14.86 2.44 4.52
C GLY A 238 15.23 3.40 3.39
N ASN A 239 16.51 3.74 3.22
CA ASN A 239 16.98 4.73 2.25
C ASN A 239 17.49 4.12 0.94
N VAL A 240 18.34 3.09 1.02
CA VAL A 240 18.96 2.41 -0.11
C VAL A 240 18.87 0.90 0.06
N LEU A 241 18.88 0.14 -1.05
CA LEU A 241 18.64 -1.30 -1.02
C LEU A 241 19.62 -2.08 -0.14
N PHE A 242 20.91 -1.73 -0.13
CA PHE A 242 21.94 -2.50 0.59
C PHE A 242 22.67 -1.72 1.70
N GLY A 243 22.54 -0.39 1.74
CA GLY A 243 23.23 0.45 2.73
C GLY A 243 24.75 0.54 2.51
N THR A 244 25.42 1.26 3.41
CA THR A 244 26.88 1.42 3.43
C THR A 244 27.61 0.13 3.83
N GLU A 245 26.93 -0.79 4.52
CA GLU A 245 27.50 -2.09 4.94
C GLU A 245 27.98 -2.96 3.76
N LEU A 246 27.37 -2.80 2.58
CA LEU A 246 27.82 -3.51 1.38
C LEU A 246 29.20 -3.03 0.92
N GLU A 247 29.45 -1.72 0.99
CA GLU A 247 30.73 -1.11 0.61
C GLU A 247 31.86 -1.57 1.53
N GLU A 248 31.58 -1.70 2.83
CA GLU A 248 32.51 -2.21 3.84
C GLU A 248 32.85 -3.70 3.65
N LYS A 249 31.91 -4.50 3.14
CA LYS A 249 32.10 -5.95 2.91
C LYS A 249 32.67 -6.29 1.54
N LEU A 250 32.61 -5.38 0.56
CA LEU A 250 33.16 -5.57 -0.79
C LEU A 250 34.41 -4.73 -1.15
N PRO A 251 35.33 -4.38 -0.22
CA PRO A 251 36.41 -3.46 -0.50
C PRO A 251 37.43 -4.01 -1.52
N LYS A 252 37.38 -5.31 -1.84
CA LYS A 252 38.27 -5.95 -2.82
C LYS A 252 37.78 -5.80 -4.27
N LEU A 253 36.47 -5.77 -4.52
CA LEU A 253 35.93 -5.73 -5.90
C LEU A 253 35.90 -4.32 -6.49
N PHE A 254 35.69 -3.30 -5.65
CA PHE A 254 35.63 -1.91 -6.10
C PHE A 254 37.02 -1.27 -6.28
N LYS A 255 38.07 -1.82 -5.65
CA LYS A 255 39.45 -1.32 -5.81
C LYS A 255 40.06 -1.65 -7.17
N GLU A 256 39.63 -2.73 -7.82
CA GLU A 256 40.19 -3.17 -9.10
C GLU A 256 39.54 -2.51 -10.32
N LYS A 257 38.40 -1.82 -10.16
CA LYS A 257 37.75 -1.10 -11.26
C LYS A 257 37.40 0.33 -10.86
N LYS A 258 38.38 1.23 -11.01
CA LYS A 258 38.15 2.62 -11.47
C LYS A 258 37.66 2.69 -12.92
N HIS A 259 36.96 1.66 -13.42
CA HIS A 259 36.12 1.85 -14.59
C HIS A 259 34.79 2.34 -14.07
N SER A 260 34.58 3.65 -14.26
CA SER A 260 33.30 4.33 -14.18
C SER A 260 32.21 3.42 -14.71
N TYR A 261 31.52 2.71 -13.82
CA TYR A 261 30.15 2.35 -14.09
C TYR A 261 29.42 3.68 -14.09
N SER A 262 29.24 4.27 -15.28
CA SER A 262 28.13 5.19 -15.47
C SER A 262 26.90 4.35 -15.15
N PHE A 263 26.43 4.47 -13.92
CA PHE A 263 25.03 4.23 -13.66
C PHE A 263 24.33 5.17 -14.64
N HIS A 264 23.82 4.64 -15.75
CA HIS A 264 22.79 5.35 -16.47
C HIS A 264 21.67 5.48 -15.45
N SER A 265 21.64 6.63 -14.78
CA SER A 265 20.53 7.08 -13.98
C SER A 265 19.37 7.31 -14.94
N THR A 266 18.74 6.23 -15.38
CA THR A 266 17.39 6.28 -15.94
C THR A 266 16.34 6.40 -14.82
N LEU A 267 16.79 6.60 -13.58
CA LEU A 267 16.00 7.09 -12.45
C LEU A 267 16.39 8.52 -12.07
N GLY A 268 16.64 9.36 -13.09
CA GLY A 268 16.65 10.81 -12.97
C GLY A 268 15.69 11.40 -13.99
N ASP A 269 14.64 12.05 -13.51
CA ASP A 269 13.86 13.07 -14.25
C ASP A 269 13.11 12.64 -15.54
N HIS A 270 12.39 11.52 -15.52
CA HIS A 270 11.14 11.47 -16.29
C HIS A 270 10.03 12.23 -15.55
N ARG A 271 10.16 13.56 -15.51
CA ARG A 271 8.96 14.40 -15.58
C ARG A 271 8.31 14.07 -16.93
N LEU A 272 7.23 13.31 -16.92
CA LEU A 272 6.41 13.00 -18.10
C LEU A 272 5.69 14.23 -18.72
N PHE A 273 6.26 15.42 -18.58
CA PHE A 273 5.83 16.61 -19.28
C PHE A 273 7.06 17.39 -19.77
N CYS A 274 7.46 17.14 -21.01
CA CYS A 274 8.31 18.05 -21.75
C CYS A 274 7.54 19.38 -21.90
N ARG A 275 7.91 20.40 -21.10
CA ARG A 275 7.35 21.77 -21.19
C ARG A 275 7.85 22.56 -22.43
N LYS A 276 8.48 21.92 -23.42
CA LYS A 276 9.06 22.59 -24.59
C LYS A 276 8.80 21.89 -25.93
N CYS A 277 7.69 21.17 -26.06
CA CYS A 277 7.15 20.85 -27.39
C CYS A 277 5.96 21.78 -27.68
N PRO A 278 5.99 22.59 -28.75
CA PRO A 278 4.82 23.34 -29.19
C PRO A 278 3.83 22.32 -29.78
N ILE A 279 2.78 22.00 -29.04
CA ILE A 279 1.70 21.12 -29.50
C ILE A 279 0.83 21.93 -30.46
N GLN A 280 1.00 21.73 -31.76
CA GLN A 280 -0.10 21.91 -32.70
C GLN A 280 -1.14 20.85 -32.36
N ALA A 281 -2.26 21.27 -31.77
CA ALA A 281 -3.37 20.40 -31.47
C ALA A 281 -4.15 20.05 -32.76
N PRO A 282 -4.37 18.77 -33.09
CA PRO A 282 -5.50 18.41 -33.93
C PRO A 282 -6.73 18.31 -33.03
N SER A 283 -7.64 19.27 -33.21
CA SER A 283 -9.00 19.27 -32.70
C SER A 283 -9.72 17.95 -33.00
N ARG A 284 -9.94 17.12 -31.98
CA ARG A 284 -10.99 16.09 -31.99
C ARG A 284 -11.76 16.15 -30.68
N PRO A 285 -13.10 16.34 -30.72
CA PRO A 285 -13.91 16.37 -29.51
C PRO A 285 -14.05 14.96 -28.93
N PHE A 286 -13.96 14.87 -27.60
CA PHE A 286 -14.25 13.65 -26.85
C PHE A 286 -15.74 13.30 -27.01
N CYS A 287 -16.05 12.20 -27.69
CA CYS A 287 -17.38 11.61 -27.65
C CYS A 287 -17.49 10.68 -26.44
N PHE A 288 -18.36 11.04 -25.49
CA PHE A 288 -18.85 10.13 -24.45
C PHE A 288 -19.49 8.90 -25.12
N ARG A 289 -19.03 7.68 -24.80
CA ARG A 289 -19.79 6.46 -25.07
C ARG A 289 -20.74 6.21 -23.88
N PRO A 290 -22.06 6.04 -24.10
CA PRO A 290 -23.00 5.68 -23.04
C PRO A 290 -22.82 4.22 -22.62
N GLY A 291 -23.21 3.95 -21.37
CA GLY A 291 -22.88 2.75 -20.60
C GLY A 291 -23.38 1.42 -21.15
N TYR A 292 -22.62 0.38 -20.78
CA TYR A 292 -22.97 -1.02 -20.98
C TYR A 292 -23.84 -1.47 -19.78
N SER A 293 -25.09 -1.82 -20.03
CA SER A 293 -26.02 -2.43 -19.06
C SER A 293 -26.18 -3.92 -19.40
N PRO A 294 -25.87 -4.87 -18.50
CA PRO A 294 -25.85 -6.29 -18.85
C PRO A 294 -27.19 -7.03 -18.70
N TYR A 295 -28.33 -6.33 -18.53
CA TYR A 295 -29.64 -6.98 -18.43
C TYR A 295 -30.70 -6.32 -19.30
N SER A 296 -30.83 -6.80 -20.53
CA SER A 296 -32.07 -6.71 -21.31
C SER A 296 -32.01 -7.68 -22.48
N ASN A 297 -32.63 -8.85 -22.32
CA ASN A 297 -33.32 -9.58 -23.38
C ASN A 297 -34.24 -10.60 -22.70
N VAL A 298 -35.40 -10.11 -22.26
CA VAL A 298 -36.62 -10.92 -22.21
C VAL A 298 -37.36 -10.54 -23.48
N GLY A 299 -37.48 -11.51 -24.38
CA GLY A 299 -38.27 -11.41 -25.60
C GLY A 299 -38.86 -12.79 -25.84
N ASP A 300 -40.12 -12.93 -25.42
CA ASP A 300 -41.06 -13.92 -25.92
C ASP A 300 -41.08 -13.90 -27.46
N GLU A 301 -41.21 -15.08 -28.08
CA GLU A 301 -42.30 -15.42 -29.01
C GLU A 301 -42.06 -16.80 -29.67
N ASP A 302 -42.96 -17.72 -29.33
CA ASP A 302 -43.71 -18.64 -30.19
C ASP A 302 -43.03 -19.56 -31.23
N GLY A 303 -43.31 -20.86 -31.04
CA GLY A 303 -44.12 -21.64 -31.99
C GLY A 303 -43.46 -22.10 -33.30
N GLY A 304 -43.26 -23.42 -33.45
CA GLY A 304 -43.03 -24.00 -34.78
C GLY A 304 -42.51 -25.43 -34.80
N THR A 305 -43.43 -26.37 -34.93
CA THR A 305 -43.28 -27.81 -35.24
C THR A 305 -42.43 -28.15 -36.47
N TRP A 306 -41.82 -29.35 -36.44
CA TRP A 306 -41.88 -30.46 -37.45
C TRP A 306 -40.52 -31.15 -37.63
N GLY A 307 -40.50 -32.49 -37.52
CA GLY A 307 -39.39 -33.37 -37.90
C GLY A 307 -39.21 -34.54 -36.96
#